data_AF-A0A7I8BGN5-F1
#
_entry.id   AF-A0A7I8BGN5-F1
#
_cell.length_a   1.000
_cell.length_b   1.000
_cell.length_c   1.000
_cell.angle_alpha   90.00
_cell.angle_beta   90.00
_cell.angle_gamma   90.00
#
_symmetry.space_group_name_H-M   'P 1'
#
loop_
_entity.id
_entity.type
_entity.pdbx_description
1 polymer ?
#
loop_
_entity_poly.entity_id
_entity_poly.type
_entity_poly.pdbx_seq_one_letter_code
_entity_poly.pdbx_strand_id
1 'polypeptide(L)' 'MPEAGEPAAIPYTTHNEPAGVRCVQLGDDLRCAIFGKPERPACCSGLQPQAEMCGSSRDEALVWLARLEADTRP' A
#
# COMPACT_ATOMS: atom_id res chain seq x y z
N MET A 1 17.28 41.68 4.40
CA MET A 1 17.26 40.95 3.12
C MET A 1 16.97 39.49 3.46
N PRO A 2 15.74 38.99 3.25
CA PRO A 2 15.35 37.64 3.63
C PRO A 2 15.94 36.60 2.66
N GLU A 3 16.38 35.47 3.20
CA GLU A 3 17.01 34.35 2.48
C GLU A 3 16.03 33.67 1.52
N ALA A 4 16.51 33.41 0.30
CA ALA A 4 15.74 32.84 -0.78
C ALA A 4 15.88 31.31 -0.80
N GLY A 5 14.76 30.63 -0.51
CA GLY A 5 14.30 29.54 -1.36
C GLY A 5 14.88 28.16 -1.08
N GLU A 6 14.55 27.58 0.08
CA GLU A 6 14.36 26.13 0.18
C GLU A 6 13.39 25.68 -0.91
N PRO A 7 13.74 24.68 -1.76
CA PRO A 7 12.80 24.14 -2.71
C PRO A 7 11.68 23.45 -1.95
N ALA A 8 10.48 24.04 -2.07
CA ALA A 8 9.23 23.55 -1.51
C ALA A 8 9.15 22.03 -1.61
N ALA A 9 9.11 21.38 -0.44
CA ALA A 9 8.76 19.98 -0.34
C ALA A 9 7.41 19.78 -1.03
N ILE A 10 7.45 19.02 -2.11
CA ILE A 10 6.31 18.44 -2.83
C ILE A 10 5.21 18.06 -1.82
N PRO A 11 3.97 18.59 -1.95
CA PRO A 11 2.90 18.34 -1.01
C PRO A 11 2.21 17.00 -1.28
N TYR A 12 2.99 15.94 -1.46
CA TYR A 12 2.46 14.58 -1.30
C TYR A 12 2.55 14.25 0.18
N THR A 13 1.71 14.90 0.97
CA THR A 13 1.50 14.50 2.35
C THR A 13 1.04 13.05 2.35
N THR A 14 1.94 12.19 2.81
CA THR A 14 1.78 10.85 3.36
C THR A 14 0.37 10.56 3.84
N HIS A 15 -0.51 10.07 2.96
CA HIS A 15 -1.68 9.32 3.40
C HIS A 15 -1.21 7.87 3.64
N ASN A 16 -0.38 7.72 4.67
CA ASN A 16 -0.27 6.43 5.34
C ASN A 16 -1.58 6.29 6.10
N GLU A 17 -2.58 5.73 5.44
CA GLU A 17 -3.75 5.21 6.15
C GLU A 17 -3.24 4.42 7.36
N PRO A 18 -3.80 4.62 8.57
CA PRO A 18 -3.38 3.84 9.72
C PRO A 18 -3.40 2.37 9.36
N ALA A 19 -2.40 1.61 9.80
CA ALA A 19 -2.40 0.16 9.59
C ALA A 19 -3.76 -0.40 10.06
N GLY A 20 -4.45 -1.12 9.18
CA GLY A 20 -5.80 -1.65 9.44
C GLY A 20 -6.97 -0.80 8.94
N VAL A 21 -6.73 0.37 8.33
CA VAL A 21 -7.78 1.14 7.64
C VAL A 21 -7.92 0.69 6.20
N ARG A 22 -9.18 0.54 5.75
CA ARG A 22 -9.51 0.12 4.39
C ARG A 22 -9.28 1.27 3.41
N CYS A 23 -8.50 1.00 2.36
CA CYS A 23 -8.23 1.95 1.28
C CYS A 23 -9.51 2.51 0.65
N VAL A 24 -9.61 3.84 0.58
CA VAL A 24 -10.75 4.56 -0.03
C VAL A 24 -10.95 4.22 -1.52
N GLN A 25 -9.88 3.79 -2.20
CA GLN A 25 -9.93 3.39 -3.62
C GLN A 25 -10.30 1.90 -3.82
N LEU A 26 -10.56 1.15 -2.75
CA LEU A 26 -10.90 -0.29 -2.80
C LEU A 26 -12.41 -0.51 -2.89
N GLY A 27 -12.89 -0.90 -4.07
CA GLY A 27 -14.29 -1.23 -4.33
C GLY A 27 -14.77 -2.47 -3.58
N ASP A 28 -16.09 -2.72 -3.60
CA ASP A 28 -16.71 -3.87 -2.92
C ASP A 28 -16.23 -5.22 -3.45
N ASP A 29 -15.78 -5.24 -4.70
CA ASP A 29 -15.18 -6.39 -5.37
C ASP A 29 -13.69 -6.58 -5.06
N LEU A 30 -13.15 -5.81 -4.09
CA LEU A 30 -11.75 -5.80 -3.69
C LEU A 30 -10.78 -5.41 -4.82
N ARG A 31 -11.26 -4.66 -5.82
CA ARG A 31 -10.41 -4.10 -6.88
C ARG A 31 -10.12 -2.62 -6.63
N CYS A 32 -8.92 -2.21 -6.99
CA CYS A 32 -8.50 -0.82 -6.88
C CYS A 32 -9.06 0.01 -8.05
N ALA A 33 -9.80 1.07 -7.75
CA ALA A 33 -10.41 1.96 -8.75
C ALA A 33 -9.39 2.72 -9.62
N ILE A 34 -8.16 2.87 -9.14
CA ILE A 34 -7.04 3.55 -9.83
C ILE A 34 -5.95 2.57 -10.28
N PHE A 35 -6.28 1.28 -10.43
CA PHE A 35 -5.33 0.28 -10.93
C PHE A 35 -4.79 0.68 -12.32
N GLY A 36 -3.47 0.83 -12.44
CA GLY A 36 -2.79 1.20 -13.68
C GLY A 36 -2.72 2.71 -13.96
N LYS A 37 -3.26 3.56 -13.07
CA LYS A 37 -3.21 5.01 -13.20
C LYS A 37 -2.00 5.62 -12.48
N PRO A 38 -1.47 6.78 -12.93
CA PRO A 38 -0.33 7.44 -12.28
C PRO A 38 -0.64 7.92 -10.85
N GLU A 39 -1.91 8.10 -10.49
CA GLU A 39 -2.35 8.45 -9.14
C GLU A 39 -2.23 7.28 -8.16
N ARG A 40 -1.97 6.05 -8.63
CA ARG A 40 -1.80 4.89 -7.75
C ARG A 40 -0.51 5.05 -6.93
N PRO A 41 -0.58 4.99 -5.59
CA PRO A 41 0.58 5.14 -4.74
C PRO A 41 1.68 4.12 -5.06
N ALA A 42 2.94 4.56 -4.96
CA ALA A 42 4.11 3.72 -5.22
C ALA A 42 4.20 2.51 -4.27
N CYS A 43 3.69 2.59 -3.04
CA CYS A 43 3.62 1.45 -2.13
C CYS A 43 2.67 0.36 -2.65
N CYS A 44 1.51 0.76 -3.19
CA CYS A 44 0.51 -0.17 -3.73
C CYS A 44 0.95 -0.78 -5.07
N SER A 45 1.79 -0.11 -5.86
CA SER A 45 2.37 -0.67 -7.09
C SER A 45 3.68 -1.42 -6.85
N GLY A 46 4.40 -1.09 -5.78
CA GLY A 46 5.64 -1.74 -5.37
C GLY A 46 5.42 -3.14 -4.76
N LEU A 47 4.29 -3.37 -4.09
CA LEU A 47 3.93 -4.70 -3.61
C LEU A 47 3.36 -5.54 -4.76
N GLN A 48 4.19 -6.42 -5.33
CA GLN A 48 3.80 -7.35 -6.38
C GLN A 48 3.38 -8.70 -5.80
N PRO A 49 2.27 -9.30 -6.27
CA PRO A 49 1.88 -10.65 -5.84
C PRO A 49 2.94 -11.65 -6.30
N GLN A 50 3.41 -12.48 -5.38
CA GLN A 50 4.31 -13.61 -5.69
C GLN A 50 3.60 -14.93 -5.43
N ALA A 51 3.96 -15.97 -6.19
CA ALA A 51 3.33 -17.29 -6.07
C ALA A 51 3.41 -17.86 -4.65
N GLU A 52 4.51 -17.61 -3.95
CA GLU A 52 4.72 -18.05 -2.56
C GLU A 52 3.84 -17.30 -1.55
N MET A 53 3.46 -16.05 -1.86
CA MET A 53 2.54 -15.25 -1.06
C MET A 53 1.08 -15.61 -1.34
N CYS A 54 0.72 -15.83 -2.61
CA CYS A 54 -0.66 -16.02 -3.03
C CYS A 54 -1.13 -17.47 -2.92
N GLY A 55 -0.22 -18.44 -2.96
CA GLY A 55 -0.54 -19.86 -2.94
C GLY A 55 -1.50 -20.28 -4.06
N SER A 56 -2.31 -21.30 -3.79
CA SER A 56 -3.35 -21.79 -4.70
C SER A 56 -4.73 -21.21 -4.41
N SER A 57 -4.88 -20.47 -3.30
CA SER A 57 -6.18 -20.01 -2.82
C SER A 57 -6.06 -18.76 -1.91
N ARG A 58 -7.15 -17.98 -1.83
CA ARG A 58 -7.20 -16.77 -0.97
C ARG A 58 -6.91 -17.09 0.49
N ASP A 59 -7.39 -18.23 0.99
CA ASP A 59 -7.14 -18.67 2.36
C ASP A 59 -5.65 -18.96 2.61
N GLU A 60 -4.94 -19.59 1.67
CA GLU A 60 -3.48 -19.77 1.77
C GLU A 60 -2.75 -18.42 1.84
N ALA A 61 -3.16 -17.45 1.03
CA ALA A 61 -2.58 -16.11 1.04
C ALA A 61 -2.78 -15.39 2.38
N LEU A 62 -3.97 -15.51 2.97
CA LEU A 62 -4.28 -14.93 4.28
C LEU A 62 -3.49 -15.61 5.41
N VAL A 63 -3.32 -16.93 5.36
CA VAL A 63 -2.48 -17.67 6.31
C VAL A 63 -1.02 -17.22 6.22
N TRP A 64 -0.52 -17.02 4.99
CA TRP A 64 0.84 -16.54 4.78
C TRP A 64 1.05 -15.12 5.32
N LEU A 65 0.11 -14.20 5.05
CA LEU A 65 0.14 -12.84 5.59
C LEU A 65 0.11 -12.83 7.14
N ALA A 66 -0.76 -13.64 7.75
CA ALA A 66 -0.85 -13.73 9.20
C ALA A 66 0.45 -14.24 9.85
N ARG A 67 1.18 -15.14 9.17
CA ARG A 67 2.51 -15.60 9.63
C ARG A 67 3.52 -14.46 9.60
N LEU A 68 3.61 -13.73 8.48
CA LEU A 68 4.48 -12.57 8.40
C LEU A 68 4.18 -11.52 9.47
N GLU A 69 2.91 -11.22 9.70
CA GLU A 69 2.49 -10.29 10.75
C GLU A 69 2.90 -10.78 12.14
N ALA A 70 2.90 -12.08 12.40
CA ALA A 70 3.38 -12.64 13.66
C ALA A 70 4.91 -12.52 13.79
N ASP A 71 5.64 -12.81 12.72
CA ASP A 71 7.11 -12.81 12.71
C ASP A 71 7.71 -11.40 12.74
N THR A 72 6.97 -10.40 12.27
CA THR A 72 7.41 -8.98 12.20
C THR A 72 6.82 -8.11 13.31
N ARG A 73 6.12 -8.70 14.28
CA ARG A 73 5.68 -7.99 15.48
C ARG A 73 6.90 -7.57 16.32
N PRO A 74 6.99 -6.30 16.75
CA PRO A 74 8.05 -5.83 17.65
C PRO A 74 7.94 -6.43 19.06
#